data_AF-J4H0L5-F1
#
_entry.id   AF-J4H0L5-F1
#
_cell.length_a   1.000
_cell.length_b   1.000
_cell.length_c   1.000
_cell.angle_alpha   90.00
_cell.angle_beta   90.00
_cell.angle_gamma   90.00
#
_symmetry.space_group_name_H-M   'P 1'
#
loop_
_entity.id
_entity.type
_entity.pdbx_description
1 polymer ?
#
loop_
_entity_poly.entity_id
_entity_poly.type
_entity_poly.pdbx_seq_one_letter_code
_entity_poly.pdbx_strand_id
1 'polypeptide(L)'
;MVLSGMQRAVRWHPPAYDIRVEDVPIPQIVEPDDAILAGLCGSDLHIYRGHEDVHDVLVCGHEMVGEVVALGSNFHPKAAGRPPLYSTLKLGDKVVSPFTISCGECHFCRIGFTCRCVHSCLFGIPTLPGGQAQYARIPKAGGTLFSISALPISSPNNADLSQLADCSLLLLADILPTGVFAALQALQHPKLSPMLTRSAYPSSGFIPESLIVGAGSESAALQHKDRQLTLAIVGLGPVGVCAAVSLLDMLAGLESKEGINYRVVAIDPVESRRKKMEAIYTIISKKETSSSRKFSVSSIEDGKRIIGDWTDDVGCNAVLEVVGNPSALTLAYELVRPFGLISSVGVHQEPAMPFTGRELYDKNVSFDFGRCPVRAMFPTALDILLKRQDIFGDVGGEANLVEKVVGLDEAAESYELFDKGKCGKILFNPWK
;
A
#
# COMPACT_ATOMS: atom_id res chain seq x y z
N MET A 1 -23.34 -8.80 -23.15
CA MET A 1 -23.43 -7.83 -24.26
C MET A 1 -22.02 -7.64 -24.79
N VAL A 2 -21.77 -7.75 -26.09
CA VAL A 2 -20.44 -7.46 -26.65
C VAL A 2 -20.32 -5.94 -26.71
N LEU A 3 -19.47 -5.35 -25.87
CA LEU A 3 -19.18 -3.92 -25.92
C LEU A 3 -18.30 -3.68 -27.14
N SER A 4 -18.82 -3.08 -28.21
CA SER A 4 -18.03 -2.78 -29.42
C SER A 4 -17.88 -1.28 -29.61
N GLY A 5 -16.78 -0.86 -30.24
CA GLY A 5 -16.50 0.54 -30.53
C GLY A 5 -15.14 1.00 -30.01
N MET A 6 -14.97 2.33 -30.01
CA MET A 6 -13.80 3.02 -29.48
C MET A 6 -14.11 3.61 -28.10
N GLN A 7 -13.08 3.83 -27.32
CA GLN A 7 -13.11 4.54 -26.05
C GLN A 7 -11.92 5.48 -25.96
N ARG A 8 -12.04 6.50 -25.12
CA ARG A 8 -10.90 7.36 -24.79
C ARG A 8 -10.03 6.71 -23.72
N ALA A 9 -8.72 6.81 -23.90
CA ALA A 9 -7.72 6.33 -22.94
C ALA A 9 -6.54 7.29 -22.83
N VAL A 10 -5.99 7.39 -21.63
CA VAL A 10 -4.70 8.05 -21.37
C VAL A 10 -3.60 7.09 -21.77
N ARG A 11 -2.74 7.51 -22.69
CA ARG A 11 -1.63 6.73 -23.21
C ARG A 11 -0.31 7.41 -22.97
N TRP A 12 0.65 6.60 -22.53
CA TRP A 12 2.04 7.03 -22.41
C TRP A 12 2.81 6.61 -23.66
N HIS A 13 3.58 7.56 -24.18
CA HIS A 13 4.49 7.34 -25.29
C HIS A 13 5.94 7.38 -24.79
N PRO A 14 6.79 6.41 -25.21
CA PRO A 14 8.19 6.39 -24.81
C PRO A 14 8.96 7.58 -25.42
N PRO A 15 10.10 7.98 -24.82
CA PRO A 15 10.77 7.31 -23.70
C PRO A 15 10.38 7.84 -22.32
N ALA A 16 9.78 9.03 -22.20
CA ALA A 16 9.36 9.63 -20.92
C ALA A 16 8.49 10.88 -21.16
N TYR A 17 7.73 11.29 -20.15
CA TYR A 17 6.99 12.54 -20.04
C TYR A 17 5.94 12.84 -21.12
N ASP A 18 5.59 11.88 -21.98
CA ASP A 18 4.63 12.06 -23.07
C ASP A 18 3.32 11.33 -22.77
N ILE A 19 2.33 12.10 -22.31
CA ILE A 19 0.98 11.62 -22.01
C ILE A 19 0.01 12.23 -23.03
N ARG A 20 -0.77 11.38 -23.68
CA ARG A 20 -1.75 11.76 -24.69
C ARG A 20 -3.09 11.10 -24.39
N VAL A 21 -4.18 11.75 -24.78
CA VAL A 21 -5.50 11.12 -24.77
C VAL A 21 -5.84 10.71 -26.19
N GLU A 22 -6.12 9.43 -26.38
CA GLU A 22 -6.35 8.85 -27.70
C GLU A 22 -7.56 7.92 -27.68
N ASP A 23 -8.20 7.77 -28.83
CA ASP A 23 -9.23 6.76 -29.04
C ASP A 23 -8.57 5.39 -29.26
N VAL A 24 -8.97 4.39 -28.47
CA VAL A 24 -8.55 2.99 -28.58
C VAL A 24 -9.77 2.06 -28.60
N PRO A 25 -9.67 0.84 -29.15
CA PRO A 25 -10.78 -0.10 -29.09
C PRO A 25 -11.22 -0.42 -27.65
N ILE A 26 -12.52 -0.59 -27.45
CA ILE A 26 -13.05 -1.11 -26.17
C ILE A 26 -12.52 -2.55 -25.99
N PRO A 27 -11.95 -2.90 -24.82
CA PRO A 27 -11.46 -4.24 -24.56
C PRO A 27 -12.56 -5.28 -24.67
N GLN A 28 -12.19 -6.48 -25.10
CA GLN A 28 -13.09 -7.63 -25.16
C GLN A 28 -12.76 -8.64 -24.06
N ILE A 29 -13.74 -9.48 -23.71
CA ILE A 29 -13.48 -10.72 -22.99
C ILE A 29 -12.63 -11.62 -23.90
N VAL A 30 -11.45 -12.02 -23.42
CA VAL A 30 -10.55 -12.92 -24.16
C VAL A 30 -10.64 -14.32 -23.57
N GLU A 31 -10.62 -14.42 -22.25
CA GLU A 31 -10.69 -15.68 -21.51
C GLU A 31 -12.00 -15.82 -20.72
N PRO A 32 -12.48 -17.06 -20.47
CA PRO A 32 -13.65 -17.32 -19.64
C PRO A 32 -13.62 -16.72 -18.22
N ASP A 33 -12.41 -16.44 -17.70
CA ASP A 33 -12.17 -15.90 -16.37
C ASP A 33 -12.04 -14.36 -16.34
N ASP A 34 -12.20 -13.69 -17.49
CA ASP A 34 -12.06 -12.23 -17.60
C ASP A 34 -13.34 -11.50 -17.15
N ALA A 35 -13.18 -10.25 -16.71
CA ALA A 35 -14.28 -9.28 -16.60
C ALA A 35 -13.90 -7.97 -17.32
N ILE A 36 -14.90 -7.14 -17.62
CA ILE A 36 -14.69 -5.76 -18.06
C ILE A 36 -15.29 -4.83 -17.01
N LEU A 37 -14.51 -3.82 -16.61
CA LEU A 37 -14.95 -2.74 -15.72
C LEU A 37 -15.19 -1.46 -16.49
N ALA A 38 -16.18 -0.68 -16.05
CA ALA A 38 -16.35 0.72 -16.37
C ALA A 38 -16.06 1.54 -15.10
N GLY A 39 -15.03 2.38 -15.09
CA GLY A 39 -14.51 2.90 -13.82
C GLY A 39 -13.50 4.02 -13.92
N LEU A 40 -13.04 4.49 -12.76
CA LEU A 40 -12.03 5.55 -12.65
C LEU A 40 -10.68 4.97 -12.22
N CYS A 41 -9.60 5.69 -12.53
CA CYS A 41 -8.24 5.27 -12.19
C CYS A 41 -7.37 6.37 -11.60
N GLY A 42 -6.43 6.00 -10.72
CA GLY A 42 -5.44 6.89 -10.13
C GLY A 42 -4.27 7.19 -11.07
N SER A 43 -3.54 8.26 -10.80
CA SER A 43 -2.30 8.65 -11.48
C SER A 43 -1.10 7.76 -11.11
N ASP A 44 -0.21 7.49 -12.06
CA ASP A 44 0.98 6.63 -11.90
C ASP A 44 2.24 7.33 -12.47
N LEU A 45 3.27 7.56 -11.64
CA LEU A 45 4.51 8.23 -12.08
C LEU A 45 5.63 7.30 -12.54
N HIS A 46 5.57 6.00 -12.23
CA HIS A 46 6.70 5.10 -12.46
C HIS A 46 7.05 5.01 -13.94
N ILE A 47 6.04 4.79 -14.77
CA ILE A 47 6.18 4.76 -16.23
C ILE A 47 6.38 6.17 -16.80
N TYR A 48 5.72 7.18 -16.22
CA TYR A 48 5.76 8.55 -16.74
C TYR A 48 7.19 9.09 -16.88
N ARG A 49 8.04 8.84 -15.90
CA ARG A 49 9.44 9.31 -15.89
C ARG A 49 10.37 8.53 -16.81
N GLY A 50 9.91 7.41 -17.39
CA GLY A 50 10.72 6.56 -18.26
C GLY A 50 11.79 5.74 -17.52
N HIS A 51 11.62 5.51 -16.22
CA HIS A 51 12.58 4.73 -15.44
C HIS A 51 12.32 3.21 -15.49
N GLU A 52 11.20 2.81 -16.08
CA GLU A 52 10.86 1.41 -16.30
C GLU A 52 11.40 0.93 -17.66
N ASP A 53 11.72 -0.35 -17.76
CA ASP A 53 12.17 -0.99 -19.01
C ASP A 53 10.98 -1.23 -19.96
N VAL A 54 10.38 -0.12 -20.41
CA VAL A 54 9.18 -0.09 -21.26
C VAL A 54 9.47 0.78 -22.48
N HIS A 55 9.27 0.21 -23.66
CA HIS A 55 9.64 0.85 -24.93
C HIS A 55 8.47 0.93 -25.93
N ASP A 56 7.29 0.48 -25.53
CA ASP A 56 6.08 0.49 -26.35
C ASP A 56 5.03 1.45 -25.77
N VAL A 57 4.20 2.00 -26.65
CA VAL A 57 3.06 2.84 -26.24
C VAL A 57 2.05 1.98 -25.49
N LEU A 58 1.56 2.47 -24.34
CA LEU A 58 0.62 1.74 -23.48
C LEU A 58 -0.53 2.61 -23.01
N VAL A 59 -1.60 1.97 -22.53
CA VAL A 59 -2.67 2.63 -21.77
C VAL A 59 -2.26 2.67 -20.30
N CYS A 60 -2.29 3.84 -19.68
CA CYS A 60 -1.80 4.06 -18.33
C CYS A 60 -2.75 3.54 -17.24
N GLY A 61 -2.23 3.42 -16.02
CA GLY A 61 -3.00 3.28 -14.80
C GLY A 61 -3.22 1.84 -14.33
N HIS A 62 -3.16 1.65 -13.01
CA HIS A 62 -3.27 0.34 -12.40
C HIS A 62 -4.20 0.29 -11.19
N GLU A 63 -4.77 1.42 -10.76
CA GLU A 63 -5.65 1.47 -9.59
C GLU A 63 -7.07 1.72 -10.04
N MET A 64 -7.97 0.74 -9.97
CA MET A 64 -9.31 0.91 -10.54
C MET A 64 -10.41 0.64 -9.53
N VAL A 65 -11.46 1.44 -9.61
CA VAL A 65 -12.78 1.18 -9.01
C VAL A 65 -13.83 1.42 -10.09
N GLY A 66 -14.86 0.58 -10.13
CA GLY A 66 -15.89 0.70 -11.15
C GLY A 66 -16.96 -0.36 -11.05
N GLU A 67 -17.77 -0.44 -12.10
CA GLU A 67 -18.86 -1.39 -12.24
C GLU A 67 -18.48 -2.52 -13.22
N VAL A 68 -18.86 -3.75 -12.89
CA VAL A 68 -18.73 -4.91 -13.78
C VAL A 68 -19.76 -4.81 -14.92
N VAL A 69 -19.31 -4.61 -16.15
CA VAL A 69 -20.17 -4.45 -17.34
C VAL A 69 -20.14 -5.66 -18.28
N ALA A 70 -19.15 -6.54 -18.14
CA ALA A 70 -19.10 -7.84 -18.83
C ALA A 70 -18.37 -8.88 -17.99
N LEU A 71 -18.76 -10.14 -18.15
CA LEU A 71 -18.16 -11.30 -17.49
C LEU A 71 -17.90 -12.41 -18.52
N GLY A 72 -16.79 -13.11 -18.35
CA GLY A 72 -16.49 -14.33 -19.08
C GLY A 72 -17.42 -15.49 -18.70
N SER A 73 -17.31 -16.59 -19.43
CA SER A 73 -18.24 -17.72 -19.28
C SER A 73 -18.07 -18.54 -18.01
N ASN A 74 -17.00 -18.36 -17.23
CA ASN A 74 -16.78 -19.12 -15.97
C ASN A 74 -17.45 -18.48 -14.74
N PHE A 75 -18.13 -17.35 -14.88
CA PHE A 75 -18.79 -16.66 -13.76
C PHE A 75 -20.14 -17.28 -13.36
N HIS A 76 -20.12 -18.56 -13.00
CA HIS A 76 -21.29 -19.29 -12.49
C HIS A 76 -20.90 -20.48 -11.60
N PRO A 77 -21.78 -20.94 -10.68
CA PRO A 77 -21.46 -22.01 -9.72
C PRO A 77 -21.14 -23.40 -10.32
N LYS A 78 -21.41 -23.60 -11.61
CA LYS A 78 -21.20 -24.88 -12.31
C LYS A 78 -19.93 -24.87 -13.19
N ALA A 79 -19.11 -23.83 -13.12
CA ALA A 79 -17.89 -23.73 -13.91
C ALA A 79 -16.91 -24.83 -13.51
N ALA A 80 -16.54 -25.69 -14.46
CA ALA A 80 -15.67 -26.83 -14.19
C ALA A 80 -14.24 -26.37 -13.88
N GLY A 81 -13.63 -26.92 -12.82
CA GLY A 81 -12.23 -26.64 -12.48
C GLY A 81 -11.99 -25.21 -11.99
N ARG A 82 -13.02 -24.54 -11.46
CA ARG A 82 -12.91 -23.19 -10.88
C ARG A 82 -13.36 -23.15 -9.43
N PRO A 83 -12.63 -22.44 -8.55
CA PRO A 83 -13.03 -22.28 -7.15
C PRO A 83 -14.25 -21.37 -7.01
N PRO A 84 -14.97 -21.43 -5.87
CA PRO A 84 -16.19 -20.66 -5.63
C PRO A 84 -16.03 -19.15 -5.87
N LEU A 85 -14.83 -18.61 -5.68
CA LEU A 85 -14.50 -17.21 -5.91
C LEU A 85 -14.79 -16.74 -7.35
N TYR A 86 -14.76 -17.63 -8.36
CA TYR A 86 -15.12 -17.27 -9.73
C TYR A 86 -16.63 -17.25 -9.96
N SER A 87 -17.46 -17.54 -8.96
CA SER A 87 -18.93 -17.50 -9.10
C SER A 87 -19.58 -16.33 -8.35
N THR A 88 -18.77 -15.44 -7.75
CA THR A 88 -19.27 -14.38 -6.85
C THR A 88 -19.62 -13.08 -7.58
N LEU A 89 -18.96 -12.75 -8.69
CA LEU A 89 -19.18 -11.50 -9.43
C LEU A 89 -20.45 -11.55 -10.28
N LYS A 90 -21.13 -10.41 -10.35
CA LYS A 90 -22.31 -10.20 -11.20
C LYS A 90 -22.17 -8.91 -12.01
N LEU A 91 -22.93 -8.82 -13.10
CA LEU A 91 -23.08 -7.55 -13.82
C LEU A 91 -23.72 -6.52 -12.87
N GLY A 92 -23.20 -5.29 -12.89
CA GLY A 92 -23.62 -4.23 -11.98
C GLY A 92 -22.91 -4.23 -10.63
N ASP A 93 -22.04 -5.20 -10.34
CA ASP A 93 -21.27 -5.18 -9.09
C ASP A 93 -20.29 -4.01 -9.09
N LYS A 94 -20.35 -3.20 -8.02
CA LYS A 94 -19.31 -2.23 -7.70
C LYS A 94 -18.09 -2.96 -7.16
N VAL A 95 -16.95 -2.79 -7.81
CA VAL A 95 -15.72 -3.51 -7.50
C VAL A 95 -14.51 -2.60 -7.38
N VAL A 96 -13.53 -3.03 -6.59
CA VAL A 96 -12.16 -2.51 -6.61
C VAL A 96 -11.24 -3.54 -7.24
N SER A 97 -10.36 -3.10 -8.15
CA SER A 97 -9.32 -3.92 -8.76
C SER A 97 -7.95 -3.57 -8.18
N PRO A 98 -7.29 -4.51 -7.51
CA PRO A 98 -5.87 -4.41 -7.19
C PRO A 98 -4.99 -4.15 -8.41
N PHE A 99 -3.84 -3.49 -8.20
CA PHE A 99 -2.90 -3.11 -9.27
C PHE A 99 -2.19 -4.24 -9.99
N THR A 100 -2.23 -5.45 -9.43
CA THR A 100 -1.78 -6.66 -10.13
C THR A 100 -2.86 -7.71 -10.11
N ILE A 101 -2.93 -8.50 -11.17
CA ILE A 101 -3.77 -9.70 -11.23
C ILE A 101 -3.33 -10.72 -10.18
N SER A 102 -4.31 -11.40 -9.58
CA SER A 102 -4.10 -12.63 -8.82
C SER A 102 -5.16 -13.67 -9.16
N CYS A 103 -4.79 -14.94 -9.31
CA CYS A 103 -5.76 -15.98 -9.67
C CYS A 103 -6.63 -16.46 -8.50
N GLY A 104 -6.24 -16.18 -7.26
CA GLY A 104 -6.94 -16.62 -6.05
C GLY A 104 -6.80 -18.11 -5.73
N GLU A 105 -6.11 -18.89 -6.57
CA GLU A 105 -6.14 -20.35 -6.49
C GLU A 105 -4.78 -21.04 -6.50
N CYS A 106 -3.68 -20.41 -6.94
CA CYS A 106 -2.35 -21.02 -6.91
C CYS A 106 -1.78 -21.11 -5.47
N HIS A 107 -0.68 -21.83 -5.28
CA HIS A 107 -0.02 -21.97 -3.96
C HIS A 107 0.20 -20.62 -3.28
N PHE A 108 0.86 -19.67 -3.96
CA PHE A 108 1.11 -18.33 -3.43
C PHE A 108 -0.17 -17.57 -3.08
N CYS A 109 -1.24 -17.69 -3.89
CA CYS A 109 -2.52 -17.06 -3.56
C CYS A 109 -3.16 -17.67 -2.31
N ARG A 110 -3.16 -19.00 -2.18
CA ARG A 110 -3.80 -19.69 -1.05
C ARG A 110 -3.11 -19.42 0.28
N ILE A 111 -1.79 -19.19 0.28
CA ILE A 111 -1.03 -18.83 1.50
C ILE A 111 -0.98 -17.32 1.76
N GLY A 112 -1.64 -16.49 0.93
CA GLY A 112 -1.73 -15.04 1.11
C GLY A 112 -0.63 -14.21 0.44
N PHE A 113 0.33 -14.82 -0.25
CA PHE A 113 1.39 -14.12 -1.01
C PHE A 113 0.92 -13.74 -2.42
N THR A 114 -0.23 -13.09 -2.52
CA THR A 114 -0.93 -12.86 -3.79
C THR A 114 -0.15 -12.00 -4.78
N CYS A 115 0.76 -11.14 -4.30
CA CYS A 115 1.68 -10.36 -5.14
C CYS A 115 2.69 -11.23 -5.91
N ARG A 116 2.86 -12.50 -5.54
CA ARG A 116 3.69 -13.52 -6.22
C ARG A 116 2.82 -14.60 -6.87
N CYS A 117 1.59 -14.27 -7.23
CA CYS A 117 0.76 -15.16 -8.04
C CYS A 117 1.51 -15.58 -9.31
N VAL A 118 1.42 -16.87 -9.68
CA VAL A 118 2.07 -17.41 -10.89
C VAL A 118 1.44 -16.87 -12.19
N HIS A 119 0.27 -16.25 -12.09
CA HIS A 119 -0.42 -15.56 -13.18
C HIS A 119 -0.40 -14.03 -12.98
N SER A 120 0.43 -13.51 -12.05
CA SER A 120 0.44 -12.08 -11.77
C SER A 120 0.96 -11.30 -12.97
N CYS A 121 0.25 -10.23 -13.28
CA CYS A 121 0.64 -9.25 -14.28
C CYS A 121 0.17 -7.88 -13.80
N LEU A 122 1.02 -6.87 -13.99
CA LEU A 122 0.78 -5.48 -13.59
C LEU A 122 -0.11 -4.83 -14.66
N PHE A 123 -1.11 -4.06 -14.25
CA PHE A 123 -1.88 -3.23 -15.18
C PHE A 123 -1.06 -2.03 -15.65
N GLY A 124 -1.35 -1.53 -16.85
CA GLY A 124 -0.66 -0.36 -17.38
C GLY A 124 0.69 -0.66 -18.00
N ILE A 125 0.89 -1.88 -18.48
CA ILE A 125 2.08 -2.30 -19.24
C ILE A 125 1.67 -2.76 -20.65
N PRO A 126 2.59 -2.89 -21.62
CA PRO A 126 2.24 -3.25 -23.00
C PRO A 126 1.43 -4.56 -23.13
N THR A 127 1.70 -5.54 -22.28
CA THR A 127 1.00 -6.84 -22.30
C THR A 127 -0.37 -6.82 -21.60
N LEU A 128 -0.65 -5.82 -20.78
CA LEU A 128 -1.91 -5.66 -20.07
C LEU A 128 -2.25 -4.16 -19.93
N PRO A 129 -3.12 -3.63 -20.81
CA PRO A 129 -3.56 -2.25 -20.77
C PRO A 129 -4.08 -1.82 -19.40
N GLY A 130 -3.81 -0.57 -19.04
CA GLY A 130 -4.21 0.01 -17.77
C GLY A 130 -5.66 0.51 -17.71
N GLY A 131 -5.99 1.11 -16.57
CA GLY A 131 -7.33 1.54 -16.19
C GLY A 131 -7.66 3.01 -16.43
N GLN A 132 -6.73 3.85 -16.90
CA GLN A 132 -7.02 5.26 -17.25
C GLN A 132 -7.71 5.33 -18.62
N ALA A 133 -8.87 4.70 -18.70
CA ALA A 133 -9.74 4.60 -19.85
C ALA A 133 -11.18 4.43 -19.36
N GLN A 134 -12.15 4.49 -20.27
CA GLN A 134 -13.56 4.25 -19.90
C GLN A 134 -13.80 2.80 -19.45
N TYR A 135 -13.12 1.85 -20.09
CA TYR A 135 -13.26 0.42 -19.89
C TYR A 135 -11.91 -0.28 -19.79
N ALA A 136 -11.79 -1.21 -18.84
CA ALA A 136 -10.59 -2.02 -18.62
C ALA A 136 -10.91 -3.51 -18.53
N ARG A 137 -10.09 -4.35 -19.18
CA ARG A 137 -10.17 -5.82 -19.05
C ARG A 137 -9.43 -6.27 -17.81
N ILE A 138 -10.06 -7.11 -17.00
CA ILE A 138 -9.49 -7.69 -15.79
C ILE A 138 -9.40 -9.21 -15.95
N PRO A 139 -8.21 -9.74 -16.27
CA PRO A 139 -7.98 -11.17 -16.28
C PRO A 139 -8.09 -11.78 -14.88
N LYS A 140 -8.48 -13.06 -14.82
CA LYS A 140 -8.65 -13.80 -13.56
C LYS A 140 -9.50 -12.99 -12.56
N ALA A 141 -10.62 -12.43 -13.05
CA ALA A 141 -11.35 -11.38 -12.35
C ALA A 141 -11.92 -11.84 -11.01
N GLY A 142 -12.37 -13.10 -10.87
CA GLY A 142 -12.81 -13.61 -9.57
C GLY A 142 -11.70 -13.56 -8.51
N GLY A 143 -10.45 -13.82 -8.91
CA GLY A 143 -9.29 -13.78 -8.03
C GLY A 143 -8.68 -12.40 -7.87
N THR A 144 -9.04 -11.43 -8.72
CA THR A 144 -8.47 -10.08 -8.69
C THR A 144 -9.44 -9.12 -8.00
N LEU A 145 -10.69 -9.08 -8.45
CA LEU A 145 -11.69 -8.10 -8.02
C LEU A 145 -12.24 -8.35 -6.62
N PHE A 146 -12.54 -7.26 -5.94
CA PHE A 146 -13.28 -7.23 -4.69
C PHE A 146 -14.64 -6.58 -4.93
N SER A 147 -15.71 -7.37 -4.89
CA SER A 147 -17.08 -6.87 -4.94
C SER A 147 -17.47 -6.28 -3.58
N ILE A 148 -17.75 -4.98 -3.56
CA ILE A 148 -17.99 -4.21 -2.33
C ILE A 148 -19.22 -4.74 -1.60
N SER A 149 -20.26 -5.12 -2.34
CA SER A 149 -21.50 -5.72 -1.80
C SER A 149 -21.32 -7.13 -1.25
N ALA A 150 -20.23 -7.82 -1.59
CA ALA A 150 -19.97 -9.20 -1.17
C ALA A 150 -18.98 -9.31 0.00
N LEU A 151 -18.46 -8.18 0.52
CA LEU A 151 -17.46 -8.19 1.59
C LEU A 151 -18.10 -8.57 2.94
N PRO A 152 -17.62 -9.64 3.61
CA PRO A 152 -18.20 -10.14 4.85
C PRO A 152 -17.66 -9.35 6.05
N ILE A 153 -17.84 -8.03 6.07
CA ILE A 153 -17.34 -7.18 7.14
C ILE A 153 -18.51 -6.58 7.90
N SER A 154 -18.59 -6.89 9.19
CA SER A 154 -19.30 -6.07 10.17
C SER A 154 -18.60 -4.72 10.23
N SER A 155 -19.02 -3.78 9.39
CA SER A 155 -18.47 -2.42 9.37
C SER A 155 -18.52 -1.86 10.79
N PRO A 156 -17.44 -1.24 11.31
CA PRO A 156 -17.53 -0.45 12.53
C PRO A 156 -18.66 0.57 12.34
N ASN A 157 -19.73 0.46 13.14
CA ASN A 157 -20.95 1.27 13.07
C ASN A 157 -21.97 0.93 11.97
N ASN A 158 -21.97 -0.29 11.39
CA ASN A 158 -22.90 -0.68 10.32
C ASN A 158 -22.87 0.28 9.10
N ALA A 159 -21.71 0.86 8.77
CA ALA A 159 -21.61 1.77 7.64
C ALA A 159 -21.98 1.03 6.34
N ASP A 160 -22.91 1.61 5.59
CA ASP A 160 -23.33 1.12 4.28
C ASP A 160 -22.20 1.33 3.27
N LEU A 161 -21.50 0.24 2.93
CA LEU A 161 -20.35 0.26 2.01
C LEU A 161 -20.72 0.79 0.62
N SER A 162 -22.01 0.76 0.24
CA SER A 162 -22.47 1.29 -1.04
C SER A 162 -22.38 2.82 -1.12
N GLN A 163 -22.36 3.51 0.02
CA GLN A 163 -22.30 4.97 0.11
C GLN A 163 -20.87 5.51 0.12
N LEU A 164 -19.85 4.65 0.17
CA LEU A 164 -18.46 5.08 0.08
C LEU A 164 -18.19 5.66 -1.30
N ALA A 165 -17.60 6.86 -1.31
CA ALA A 165 -17.19 7.54 -2.53
C ALA A 165 -16.13 6.72 -3.27
N ASP A 166 -16.21 6.70 -4.59
CA ASP A 166 -15.27 5.96 -5.45
C ASP A 166 -13.83 6.42 -5.23
N CYS A 167 -13.63 7.71 -4.96
CA CYS A 167 -12.32 8.24 -4.64
C CYS A 167 -11.69 7.62 -3.38
N SER A 168 -12.50 7.34 -2.36
CA SER A 168 -12.07 6.64 -1.16
C SER A 168 -11.79 5.16 -1.45
N LEU A 169 -12.67 4.50 -2.21
CA LEU A 169 -12.54 3.06 -2.51
C LEU A 169 -11.33 2.75 -3.39
N LEU A 170 -10.97 3.64 -4.31
CA LEU A 170 -9.81 3.48 -5.18
C LEU A 170 -8.51 3.34 -4.39
N LEU A 171 -8.41 3.93 -3.19
CA LEU A 171 -7.23 3.78 -2.32
C LEU A 171 -6.94 2.31 -1.97
N LEU A 172 -7.98 1.45 -1.97
CA LEU A 172 -7.86 0.01 -1.73
C LEU A 172 -7.31 -0.78 -2.91
N ALA A 173 -7.16 -0.16 -4.08
CA ALA A 173 -6.56 -0.81 -5.25
C ALA A 173 -5.03 -0.98 -5.10
N ASP A 174 -4.37 -0.10 -4.33
CA ASP A 174 -2.92 -0.16 -4.13
C ASP A 174 -2.50 0.54 -2.83
N ILE A 175 -2.49 1.87 -2.83
CA ILE A 175 -1.64 2.63 -1.90
C ILE A 175 -2.01 2.45 -0.42
N LEU A 176 -3.29 2.28 -0.08
CA LEU A 176 -3.69 2.01 1.31
C LEU A 176 -3.30 0.59 1.75
N PRO A 177 -3.65 -0.49 1.02
CA PRO A 177 -3.11 -1.82 1.26
C PRO A 177 -1.58 -1.86 1.32
N THR A 178 -0.87 -1.11 0.48
CA THR A 178 0.59 -1.03 0.48
C THR A 178 1.11 -0.36 1.76
N GLY A 179 0.46 0.71 2.23
CA GLY A 179 0.77 1.32 3.53
C GLY A 179 0.52 0.37 4.71
N VAL A 180 -0.60 -0.37 4.68
CA VAL A 180 -0.92 -1.44 5.64
C VAL A 180 0.14 -2.53 5.63
N PHE A 181 0.58 -2.95 4.44
CA PHE A 181 1.61 -3.97 4.28
C PHE A 181 2.94 -3.53 4.89
N ALA A 182 3.38 -2.29 4.66
CA ALA A 182 4.61 -1.76 5.26
C ALA A 182 4.54 -1.75 6.80
N ALA A 183 3.41 -1.31 7.36
CA ALA A 183 3.19 -1.31 8.81
C ALA A 183 3.17 -2.74 9.39
N LEU A 184 2.41 -3.65 8.78
CA LEU A 184 2.31 -5.03 9.26
C LEU A 184 3.62 -5.80 9.09
N GLN A 185 4.33 -5.64 7.98
CA GLN A 185 5.62 -6.30 7.77
C GLN A 185 6.60 -5.90 8.88
N ALA A 186 6.63 -4.62 9.27
CA ALA A 186 7.44 -4.19 10.40
C ALA A 186 6.94 -4.77 11.74
N LEU A 187 5.65 -4.62 12.06
CA LEU A 187 5.06 -5.02 13.34
C LEU A 187 5.06 -6.54 13.57
N GLN A 188 5.02 -7.35 12.51
CA GLN A 188 5.05 -8.81 12.59
C GLN A 188 6.48 -9.39 12.53
N HIS A 189 7.49 -8.57 12.30
CA HIS A 189 8.84 -9.05 12.13
C HIS A 189 9.39 -9.64 13.45
N PRO A 190 10.07 -10.81 13.43
CA PRO A 190 10.58 -11.48 14.64
C PRO A 190 11.48 -10.61 15.54
N LYS A 191 12.20 -9.64 14.96
CA LYS A 191 13.04 -8.70 15.74
C LYS A 191 12.25 -7.72 16.62
N LEU A 192 10.96 -7.53 16.37
CA LEU A 192 10.09 -6.78 17.28
C LEU A 192 9.43 -7.66 18.34
N SER A 193 9.46 -8.98 18.16
CA SER A 193 8.71 -9.90 19.01
C SER A 193 9.08 -9.79 20.49
N PRO A 194 10.34 -9.56 20.91
CA PRO A 194 10.63 -9.47 22.34
C PRO A 194 9.87 -8.35 23.06
N MET A 195 9.79 -7.19 22.42
CA MET A 195 9.09 -6.02 22.96
C MET A 195 7.58 -6.24 22.99
N LEU A 196 7.05 -6.87 21.94
CA LEU A 196 5.62 -7.13 21.76
C LEU A 196 5.11 -8.25 22.68
N THR A 197 5.86 -9.35 22.83
CA THR A 197 5.42 -10.56 23.56
C THR A 197 5.85 -10.60 25.03
N ARG A 198 6.71 -9.66 25.47
CA ARG A 198 7.33 -9.65 26.82
C ARG A 198 8.26 -10.83 27.10
N SER A 199 8.67 -11.57 26.07
CA SER A 199 9.63 -12.67 26.18
C SER A 199 10.96 -12.26 25.54
N ALA A 200 12.10 -12.68 26.08
CA ALA A 200 13.38 -12.45 25.41
C ALA A 200 13.54 -13.37 24.19
N TYR A 201 14.36 -12.97 23.22
CA TYR A 201 14.84 -13.87 22.17
C TYR A 201 15.76 -14.95 22.81
N PRO A 202 15.72 -16.22 22.38
CA PRO A 202 14.95 -16.78 21.25
C PRO A 202 13.52 -17.23 21.56
N SER A 203 13.07 -17.18 22.82
CA SER A 203 11.74 -17.67 23.24
C SER A 203 10.56 -16.81 22.77
N SER A 204 10.81 -15.61 22.25
CA SER A 204 9.79 -14.70 21.73
C SER A 204 9.33 -15.00 20.30
N GLY A 205 9.89 -16.02 19.65
CA GLY A 205 9.61 -16.37 18.25
C GLY A 205 8.38 -17.27 18.06
N PHE A 206 8.22 -17.77 16.84
CA PHE A 206 7.14 -18.71 16.48
C PHE A 206 7.51 -20.18 16.67
N ILE A 207 8.76 -20.45 17.05
CA ILE A 207 9.25 -21.81 17.27
C ILE A 207 8.77 -22.28 18.65
N PRO A 208 8.17 -23.49 18.76
CA PRO A 208 7.76 -24.05 20.03
C PRO A 208 8.91 -24.06 21.04
N GLU A 209 8.63 -23.61 22.27
CA GLU A 209 9.63 -23.49 23.34
C GLU A 209 10.33 -24.82 23.65
N SER A 210 9.63 -25.95 23.48
CA SER A 210 10.20 -27.30 23.65
C SER A 210 11.37 -27.62 22.72
N LEU A 211 11.55 -26.85 21.64
CA LEU A 211 12.67 -26.98 20.71
C LEU A 211 13.83 -26.03 21.07
N ILE A 212 13.64 -25.13 22.04
CA ILE A 212 14.62 -24.14 22.47
C ILE A 212 15.22 -24.61 23.80
N VAL A 213 16.32 -25.36 23.73
CA VAL A 213 17.02 -25.88 24.91
C VAL A 213 17.58 -24.70 25.74
N GLY A 214 17.21 -24.62 27.01
CA GLY A 214 17.65 -23.54 27.91
C GLY A 214 16.82 -22.27 27.85
N ALA A 215 15.67 -22.28 27.15
CA ALA A 215 14.61 -21.30 27.37
C ALA A 215 14.20 -21.34 28.86
N GLY A 216 14.56 -20.30 29.63
CA GLY A 216 14.41 -20.29 31.09
C GLY A 216 15.72 -20.39 31.89
N SER A 217 16.88 -20.47 31.25
CA SER A 217 18.16 -20.13 31.89
C SER A 217 18.13 -18.70 32.43
N GLU A 218 18.80 -18.44 33.57
CA GLU A 218 18.73 -17.17 34.32
C GLU A 218 19.04 -15.94 33.47
N SER A 219 18.01 -15.39 32.83
CA SER A 219 18.05 -14.11 32.14
C SER A 219 17.25 -13.09 32.94
N ALA A 220 17.75 -11.86 33.00
CA ALA A 220 17.02 -10.77 33.62
C ALA A 220 15.68 -10.57 32.90
N ALA A 221 14.61 -10.36 33.67
CA ALA A 221 13.31 -9.99 33.12
C ALA A 221 13.41 -8.67 32.36
N LEU A 222 12.68 -8.55 31.24
CA LEU A 222 12.60 -7.31 30.48
C LEU A 222 12.06 -6.17 31.35
N GLN A 223 12.73 -5.04 31.32
CA GLN A 223 12.29 -3.81 31.97
C GLN A 223 11.23 -3.12 31.11
N HIS A 224 10.44 -2.24 31.73
CA HIS A 224 9.43 -1.46 31.02
C HIS A 224 10.01 -0.63 29.85
N LYS A 225 11.23 -0.09 30.03
CA LYS A 225 11.93 0.67 28.98
C LYS A 225 12.33 -0.20 27.78
N ASP A 226 12.58 -1.49 27.99
CA ASP A 226 13.00 -2.41 26.92
C ASP A 226 11.85 -2.70 25.95
N ARG A 227 10.61 -2.39 26.36
CA ARG A 227 9.39 -2.53 25.55
C ARG A 227 8.96 -1.25 24.84
N GLN A 228 9.77 -0.19 24.91
CA GLN A 228 9.55 1.02 24.13
C GLN A 228 9.84 0.73 22.65
N LEU A 229 8.83 0.90 21.79
CA LEU A 229 9.05 0.90 20.35
C LEU A 229 9.40 2.32 19.88
N THR A 230 10.43 2.44 19.07
CA THR A 230 10.77 3.64 18.30
C THR A 230 10.81 3.24 16.83
N LEU A 231 9.97 3.86 16.02
CA LEU A 231 9.88 3.59 14.58
C LEU A 231 10.10 4.87 13.78
N ALA A 232 10.55 4.71 12.54
CA ALA A 232 10.62 5.80 11.57
C ALA A 232 9.88 5.43 10.28
N ILE A 233 9.36 6.44 9.60
CA ILE A 233 8.78 6.34 8.27
C ILE A 233 9.57 7.30 7.38
N VAL A 234 10.21 6.77 6.33
CA VAL A 234 10.98 7.55 5.36
C VAL A 234 10.15 7.66 4.09
N GLY A 235 9.76 8.89 3.76
CA GLY A 235 8.87 9.22 2.65
C GLY A 235 7.44 9.45 3.10
N LEU A 236 6.88 10.63 2.77
CA LEU A 236 5.52 11.07 3.06
C LEU A 236 4.77 11.45 1.77
N GLY A 237 5.08 10.74 0.67
CA GLY A 237 4.18 10.67 -0.49
C GLY A 237 2.88 9.92 -0.15
N PRO A 238 2.00 9.67 -1.14
CA PRO A 238 0.70 9.05 -0.87
C PRO A 238 0.77 7.70 -0.12
N VAL A 239 1.69 6.82 -0.50
CA VAL A 239 1.91 5.53 0.20
C VAL A 239 2.47 5.76 1.61
N GLY A 240 3.37 6.73 1.80
CA GLY A 240 3.93 7.08 3.09
C GLY A 240 2.89 7.59 4.09
N VAL A 241 1.93 8.40 3.61
CA VAL A 241 0.77 8.83 4.40
C VAL A 241 -0.08 7.62 4.78
N CYS A 242 -0.41 6.73 3.82
CA CYS A 242 -1.14 5.50 4.12
C CYS A 242 -0.41 4.61 5.15
N ALA A 243 0.90 4.50 5.04
CA ALA A 243 1.75 3.76 5.98
C ALA A 243 1.72 4.38 7.38
N ALA A 244 1.81 5.70 7.48
CA ALA A 244 1.75 6.42 8.75
C ALA A 244 0.40 6.26 9.45
N VAL A 245 -0.71 6.46 8.73
CA VAL A 245 -2.06 6.29 9.29
C VAL A 245 -2.28 4.84 9.73
N SER A 246 -1.87 3.86 8.90
CA SER A 246 -2.01 2.44 9.21
C SER A 246 -1.17 2.03 10.42
N LEU A 247 0.08 2.49 10.49
CA LEU A 247 0.98 2.21 11.61
C LEU A 247 0.43 2.80 12.91
N LEU A 248 -0.06 4.04 12.88
CA LEU A 248 -0.66 4.68 14.04
C LEU A 248 -1.92 3.95 14.55
N ASP A 249 -2.82 3.52 13.66
CA ASP A 249 -4.03 2.75 14.06
C ASP A 249 -3.63 1.44 14.74
N MET A 250 -2.67 0.70 14.17
CA MET A 250 -2.20 -0.56 14.73
C MET A 250 -1.47 -0.37 16.06
N LEU A 251 -0.60 0.64 16.17
CA LEU A 251 0.12 0.98 17.40
C LEU A 251 -0.84 1.44 18.50
N ALA A 252 -1.88 2.21 18.19
CA ALA A 252 -2.94 2.56 19.13
C ALA A 252 -3.65 1.30 19.66
N GLY A 253 -3.92 0.32 18.77
CA GLY A 253 -4.43 -0.99 19.16
C GLY A 253 -3.49 -1.75 20.10
N LEU A 254 -2.19 -1.81 19.79
CA LEU A 254 -1.18 -2.46 20.62
C LEU A 254 -0.96 -1.76 21.96
N GLU A 255 -1.01 -0.44 22.01
CA GLU A 255 -0.95 0.30 23.28
C GLU A 255 -2.17 -0.05 24.15
N SER A 256 -3.38 -0.01 23.58
CA SER A 256 -4.60 -0.29 24.35
C SER A 256 -4.71 -1.73 24.86
N LYS A 257 -4.22 -2.71 24.09
CA LYS A 257 -4.32 -4.14 24.43
C LYS A 257 -3.12 -4.67 25.20
N GLU A 258 -1.92 -4.22 24.84
CA GLU A 258 -0.65 -4.76 25.34
C GLU A 258 0.18 -3.76 26.16
N GLY A 259 -0.31 -2.54 26.37
CA GLY A 259 0.40 -1.50 27.11
C GLY A 259 1.78 -1.19 26.51
N ILE A 260 1.90 -1.26 25.18
CA ILE A 260 3.14 -0.93 24.46
C ILE A 260 3.25 0.59 24.31
N ASN A 261 4.37 1.14 24.76
CA ASN A 261 4.70 2.53 24.46
C ASN A 261 5.37 2.61 23.09
N TYR A 262 5.04 3.64 22.33
CA TYR A 262 5.63 3.84 21.01
C TYR A 262 5.98 5.30 20.73
N ARG A 263 7.01 5.47 19.91
CA ARG A 263 7.49 6.74 19.37
C ARG A 263 7.65 6.57 17.87
N VAL A 264 7.17 7.52 17.09
CA VAL A 264 7.26 7.47 15.63
C VAL A 264 7.76 8.80 15.08
N VAL A 265 8.72 8.76 14.16
CA VAL A 265 9.17 9.94 13.41
C VAL A 265 8.86 9.72 11.93
N ALA A 266 8.04 10.59 11.36
CA ALA A 266 7.70 10.65 9.95
C ALA A 266 8.62 11.66 9.25
N ILE A 267 9.38 11.22 8.25
CA ILE A 267 10.48 11.98 7.65
C ILE A 267 10.25 12.15 6.15
N ASP A 268 10.30 13.39 5.66
CA ASP A 268 10.31 13.70 4.23
C ASP A 268 11.08 15.02 3.99
N PRO A 269 11.90 15.13 2.93
CA PRO A 269 12.58 16.38 2.61
C PRO A 269 11.63 17.50 2.13
N VAL A 270 10.45 17.15 1.61
CA VAL A 270 9.49 18.10 1.03
C VAL A 270 8.58 18.67 2.12
N GLU A 271 8.64 19.98 2.33
CA GLU A 271 7.85 20.68 3.37
C GLU A 271 6.33 20.51 3.20
N SER A 272 5.81 20.57 1.97
CA SER A 272 4.36 20.42 1.73
C SER A 272 3.83 19.05 2.15
N ARG A 273 4.62 17.98 1.96
CA ARG A 273 4.28 16.62 2.41
C ARG A 273 4.29 16.52 3.94
N ARG A 274 5.26 17.16 4.60
CA ARG A 274 5.32 17.25 6.06
C ARG A 274 4.09 17.96 6.63
N LYS A 275 3.74 19.14 6.10
CA LYS A 275 2.53 19.89 6.52
C LYS A 275 1.25 19.08 6.38
N LYS A 276 1.11 18.33 5.28
CA LYS A 276 -0.03 17.41 5.11
C LYS A 276 -0.07 16.34 6.20
N MET A 277 1.07 15.70 6.49
CA MET A 277 1.13 14.69 7.55
C MET A 277 0.85 15.28 8.94
N GLU A 278 1.29 16.51 9.21
CA GLU A 278 0.97 17.23 10.46
C GLU A 278 -0.54 17.51 10.58
N ALA A 279 -1.19 17.95 9.49
CA ALA A 279 -2.63 18.16 9.45
C ALA A 279 -3.40 16.85 9.71
N ILE A 280 -2.97 15.75 9.07
CA ILE A 280 -3.53 14.41 9.28
C ILE A 280 -3.35 13.96 10.74
N TYR A 281 -2.15 14.11 11.30
CA TYR A 281 -1.89 13.71 12.68
C TYR A 281 -2.68 14.55 13.69
N THR A 282 -2.94 15.83 13.39
CA THR A 282 -3.82 16.69 14.20
C THR A 282 -5.25 16.13 14.27
N ILE A 283 -5.74 15.53 13.19
CA ILE A 283 -7.06 14.86 13.19
C ILE A 283 -7.01 13.56 14.02
N ILE A 284 -5.98 12.74 13.84
CA ILE A 284 -5.82 11.45 14.55
C ILE A 284 -5.72 11.69 16.07
N SER A 285 -4.84 12.60 16.49
CA SER A 285 -4.55 12.89 17.90
C SER A 285 -5.75 13.47 18.66
N LYS A 286 -6.66 14.21 18.01
CA LYS A 286 -7.90 14.69 18.64
C LYS A 286 -8.82 13.57 19.11
N LYS A 287 -8.79 12.42 18.44
CA LYS A 287 -9.61 11.24 18.77
C LYS A 287 -8.92 10.31 19.78
N GLU A 288 -7.67 10.57 20.10
CA GLU A 288 -6.79 9.63 20.78
C GLU A 288 -6.01 10.33 21.92
N THR A 289 -6.52 10.24 23.15
CA THR A 289 -5.83 10.79 24.33
C THR A 289 -4.89 9.74 24.93
N SER A 290 -3.58 9.89 24.74
CA SER A 290 -2.59 9.08 25.48
C SER A 290 -1.31 9.88 25.73
N SER A 291 -0.81 9.82 26.97
CA SER A 291 0.43 10.47 27.40
C SER A 291 1.70 9.69 27.02
N SER A 292 1.59 8.43 26.61
CA SER A 292 2.73 7.57 26.24
C SER A 292 3.11 7.63 24.76
N ARG A 293 2.27 8.24 23.93
CA ARG A 293 2.48 8.38 22.48
C ARG A 293 3.39 9.56 22.17
N LYS A 294 4.40 9.33 21.31
CA LYS A 294 5.14 10.43 20.68
C LYS A 294 5.10 10.26 19.17
N PHE A 295 4.71 11.30 18.46
CA PHE A 295 4.77 11.37 17.01
C PHE A 295 5.39 12.70 16.59
N SER A 296 6.31 12.66 15.65
CA SER A 296 6.92 13.87 15.07
C SER A 296 6.93 13.76 13.56
N VAL A 297 6.69 14.88 12.89
CA VAL A 297 6.91 15.04 11.45
C VAL A 297 8.10 15.97 11.26
N SER A 298 9.12 15.53 10.53
CA SER A 298 10.43 16.21 10.57
C SER A 298 11.15 16.17 9.23
N SER A 299 12.06 17.13 9.04
CA SER A 299 13.08 17.07 7.98
C SER A 299 14.01 15.87 8.22
N ILE A 300 14.90 15.56 7.27
CA ILE A 300 15.88 14.48 7.45
C ILE A 300 16.79 14.76 8.66
N GLU A 301 17.37 15.96 8.73
CA GLU A 301 18.30 16.33 9.81
C GLU A 301 17.61 16.42 11.17
N ASP A 302 16.42 17.02 11.23
CA ASP A 302 15.65 17.07 12.48
C ASP A 302 15.18 15.68 12.92
N GLY A 303 14.81 14.83 11.95
CA GLY A 303 14.39 13.46 12.21
C GLY A 303 15.51 12.64 12.85
N LYS A 304 16.73 12.73 12.29
CA LYS A 304 17.94 12.12 12.86
C LYS A 304 18.18 12.58 14.29
N ARG A 305 18.16 13.90 14.52
CA ARG A 305 18.36 14.49 15.84
C ARG A 305 17.31 14.02 16.85
N ILE A 306 16.03 14.05 16.49
CA ILE A 306 14.94 13.61 17.37
C ILE A 306 15.07 12.13 17.72
N ILE A 307 15.45 11.28 16.76
CA ILE A 307 15.66 9.85 16.99
C ILE A 307 16.87 9.65 17.92
N GLY A 308 17.97 10.36 17.71
CA GLY A 308 19.13 10.37 18.60
C GLY A 308 18.74 10.73 20.03
N ASP A 309 18.07 11.88 20.21
CA ASP A 309 17.58 12.36 21.52
C ASP A 309 16.61 11.37 22.20
N TRP A 310 15.78 10.66 21.42
CA TRP A 310 14.82 9.69 21.97
C TRP A 310 15.44 8.34 22.33
N THR A 311 16.58 8.00 21.72
CA THR A 311 17.12 6.63 21.78
C THR A 311 18.53 6.58 22.35
N ASP A 312 19.07 7.72 22.83
CA ASP A 312 20.46 7.84 23.25
C ASP A 312 21.41 7.37 22.12
N ASP A 313 21.13 7.83 20.89
CA ASP A 313 21.83 7.50 19.64
C ASP A 313 21.81 6.01 19.23
N VAL A 314 20.95 5.19 19.84
CA VAL A 314 20.82 3.76 19.50
C VAL A 314 20.08 3.54 18.16
N GLY A 315 19.06 4.34 17.87
CA GLY A 315 18.23 4.25 16.66
C GLY A 315 16.89 3.52 16.82
N CYS A 316 16.14 3.44 15.73
CA CYS A 316 14.79 2.86 15.65
C CYS A 316 14.80 1.33 15.67
N ASN A 317 13.82 0.72 16.33
CA ASN A 317 13.60 -0.73 16.26
C ASN A 317 13.21 -1.17 14.83
N ALA A 318 12.45 -0.34 14.13
CA ALA A 318 12.06 -0.57 12.74
C ALA A 318 11.98 0.74 11.95
N VAL A 319 12.35 0.69 10.67
CA VAL A 319 12.18 1.79 9.72
C VAL A 319 11.34 1.32 8.54
N LEU A 320 10.27 2.04 8.24
CA LEU A 320 9.49 1.85 7.01
C LEU A 320 10.09 2.75 5.93
N GLU A 321 10.68 2.15 4.90
CA GLU A 321 11.21 2.85 3.72
C GLU A 321 10.16 2.78 2.60
N VAL A 322 9.63 3.94 2.21
CA VAL A 322 8.46 4.08 1.34
C VAL A 322 8.74 5.00 0.15
N VAL A 323 10.01 5.13 -0.24
CA VAL A 323 10.46 6.00 -1.34
C VAL A 323 10.92 5.17 -2.53
N GLY A 324 11.79 4.17 -2.33
CA GLY A 324 12.36 3.38 -3.43
C GLY A 324 13.63 3.98 -4.03
N ASN A 325 14.42 4.68 -3.21
CA ASN A 325 15.66 5.33 -3.66
C ASN A 325 16.86 4.94 -2.77
N PRO A 326 18.09 4.82 -3.31
CA PRO A 326 19.29 4.56 -2.51
C PRO A 326 19.50 5.53 -1.35
N SER A 327 19.26 6.83 -1.51
CA SER A 327 19.43 7.80 -0.41
C SER A 327 18.44 7.57 0.73
N ALA A 328 17.22 7.11 0.40
CA ALA A 328 16.21 6.77 1.40
C ALA A 328 16.60 5.47 2.15
N LEU A 329 17.19 4.50 1.46
CA LEU A 329 17.74 3.29 2.08
C LEU A 329 18.95 3.58 2.96
N THR A 330 19.88 4.45 2.54
CA THR A 330 21.00 4.90 3.36
C THR A 330 20.48 5.55 4.64
N LEU A 331 19.53 6.47 4.52
CA LEU A 331 18.89 7.10 5.67
C LEU A 331 18.24 6.05 6.58
N ALA A 332 17.49 5.10 6.02
CA ALA A 332 16.86 4.05 6.81
C ALA A 332 17.90 3.18 7.55
N TYR A 333 19.05 2.88 6.92
CA TYR A 333 20.15 2.15 7.54
C TYR A 333 20.84 2.95 8.65
N GLU A 334 20.99 4.27 8.50
CA GLU A 334 21.51 5.14 9.54
C GLU A 334 20.57 5.18 10.75
N LEU A 335 19.26 5.27 10.51
CA LEU A 335 18.24 5.40 11.56
C LEU A 335 17.95 4.09 12.30
N VAL A 336 18.10 2.93 11.67
CA VAL A 336 17.81 1.64 12.31
C VAL A 336 18.88 1.29 13.35
N ARG A 337 18.47 0.74 14.49
CA ARG A 337 19.40 0.28 15.53
C ARG A 337 20.05 -1.08 15.19
N PRO A 338 21.13 -1.49 15.88
CA PRO A 338 21.61 -2.87 15.84
C PRO A 338 20.50 -3.86 16.22
N PHE A 339 20.39 -4.98 15.49
CA PHE A 339 19.26 -5.92 15.62
C PHE A 339 17.88 -5.30 15.33
N GLY A 340 17.83 -4.21 14.57
CA GLY A 340 16.59 -3.66 14.00
C GLY A 340 16.25 -4.23 12.62
N LEU A 341 15.19 -3.68 12.02
CA LEU A 341 14.72 -4.05 10.69
C LEU A 341 14.36 -2.83 9.83
N ILE A 342 14.45 -3.02 8.52
CA ILE A 342 13.97 -2.07 7.52
C ILE A 342 12.94 -2.80 6.64
N SER A 343 11.70 -2.29 6.65
CA SER A 343 10.62 -2.74 5.76
C SER A 343 10.56 -1.78 4.58
N SER A 344 11.00 -2.25 3.42
CA SER A 344 11.08 -1.47 2.19
C SER A 344 9.99 -1.88 1.23
N VAL A 345 9.01 -0.99 1.03
CA VAL A 345 7.95 -1.15 0.01
C VAL A 345 8.11 -0.17 -1.16
N GLY A 346 9.10 0.72 -1.10
CA GLY A 346 9.49 1.57 -2.21
C GLY A 346 9.99 0.76 -3.41
N VAL A 347 9.71 1.25 -4.62
CA VAL A 347 10.15 0.62 -5.87
C VAL A 347 11.56 1.11 -6.23
N HIS A 348 12.55 0.23 -6.10
CA HIS A 348 13.95 0.52 -6.40
C HIS A 348 14.27 0.20 -7.87
N GLN A 349 14.86 1.16 -8.60
CA GLN A 349 15.17 1.05 -10.03
C GLN A 349 16.68 1.19 -10.34
N GLU A 350 17.48 1.71 -9.40
CA GLU A 350 18.93 1.90 -9.60
C GLU A 350 19.74 0.65 -9.23
N PRO A 351 20.73 0.22 -10.04
CA PRO A 351 21.49 -1.00 -9.79
C PRO A 351 22.67 -0.77 -8.83
N ALA A 352 22.35 -0.67 -7.53
CA ALA A 352 23.10 -1.23 -6.39
C ALA A 352 22.38 -0.88 -5.07
N MET A 353 22.37 -1.81 -4.12
CA MET A 353 22.03 -1.45 -2.75
C MET A 353 23.15 -0.56 -2.16
N PRO A 354 22.83 0.49 -1.38
CA PRO A 354 23.83 1.43 -0.88
C PRO A 354 24.62 0.91 0.33
N PHE A 355 24.70 -0.41 0.50
CA PHE A 355 25.33 -1.07 1.64
C PHE A 355 26.02 -2.35 1.21
N THR A 356 27.04 -2.72 1.99
CA THR A 356 27.79 -3.96 1.86
C THR A 356 27.23 -5.04 2.77
N GLY A 357 27.44 -6.31 2.39
CA GLY A 357 27.07 -7.43 3.26
C GLY A 357 27.75 -7.37 4.64
N ARG A 358 28.93 -6.75 4.74
CA ARG A 358 29.66 -6.59 6.00
C ARG A 358 28.98 -5.60 6.94
N GLU A 359 28.55 -4.45 6.43
CA GLU A 359 27.79 -3.45 7.20
C GLU A 359 26.47 -4.02 7.74
N LEU A 360 25.79 -4.84 6.93
CA LEU A 360 24.58 -5.53 7.36
C LEU A 360 24.86 -6.56 8.46
N TYR A 361 25.91 -7.36 8.27
CA TYR A 361 26.34 -8.40 9.20
C TYR A 361 26.73 -7.81 10.55
N ASP A 362 27.60 -6.79 10.57
CA ASP A 362 28.12 -6.20 11.80
C ASP A 362 27.01 -5.50 12.61
N LYS A 363 26.00 -4.92 11.94
CA LYS A 363 24.85 -4.28 12.59
C LYS A 363 23.68 -5.23 12.88
N ASN A 364 23.73 -6.48 12.39
CA ASN A 364 22.65 -7.47 12.50
C ASN A 364 21.28 -6.91 12.03
N VAL A 365 21.23 -6.18 10.93
CA VAL A 365 19.98 -5.56 10.42
C VAL A 365 19.23 -6.52 9.51
N SER A 366 17.89 -6.51 9.58
CA SER A 366 17.02 -7.22 8.63
C SER A 366 16.55 -6.25 7.56
N PHE A 367 16.47 -6.74 6.34
CA PHE A 367 15.97 -6.00 5.20
C PHE A 367 14.88 -6.80 4.52
N ASP A 368 13.65 -6.30 4.61
CA ASP A 368 12.49 -6.95 4.03
C ASP A 368 12.01 -6.08 2.87
N PHE A 369 12.21 -6.58 1.65
CA PHE A 369 11.70 -5.96 0.43
C PHE A 369 10.42 -6.67 0.00
N GLY A 370 9.43 -5.93 -0.47
CA GLY A 370 8.24 -6.58 -0.99
C GLY A 370 7.25 -5.68 -1.69
N ARG A 371 6.67 -6.23 -2.76
CA ARG A 371 5.43 -5.72 -3.35
C ARG A 371 4.24 -6.15 -2.48
N CYS A 372 3.30 -5.25 -2.24
CA CYS A 372 2.11 -5.52 -1.42
C CYS A 372 1.24 -6.67 -1.98
N PRO A 373 0.92 -7.71 -1.19
CA PRO A 373 -0.10 -8.69 -1.53
C PRO A 373 -1.49 -8.11 -1.27
N VAL A 374 -1.94 -7.18 -2.11
CA VAL A 374 -3.16 -6.38 -1.91
C VAL A 374 -4.36 -7.24 -1.51
N ARG A 375 -4.57 -8.39 -2.16
CA ARG A 375 -5.72 -9.24 -1.82
C ARG A 375 -5.70 -9.75 -0.38
N ALA A 376 -4.53 -10.07 0.16
CA ALA A 376 -4.40 -10.47 1.56
C ALA A 376 -4.54 -9.27 2.51
N MET A 377 -4.11 -8.08 2.09
CA MET A 377 -4.18 -6.85 2.90
C MET A 377 -5.54 -6.15 2.84
N PHE A 378 -6.35 -6.45 1.83
CA PHE A 378 -7.60 -5.74 1.52
C PHE A 378 -8.56 -5.64 2.73
N PRO A 379 -8.84 -6.71 3.51
CA PRO A 379 -9.75 -6.60 4.65
C PRO A 379 -9.26 -5.63 5.71
N THR A 380 -7.97 -5.69 6.06
CA THR A 380 -7.35 -4.78 7.04
C THR A 380 -7.30 -3.34 6.52
N ALA A 381 -6.98 -3.16 5.24
CA ALA A 381 -6.99 -1.86 4.59
C ALA A 381 -8.39 -1.23 4.57
N LEU A 382 -9.42 -2.03 4.30
CA LEU A 382 -10.81 -1.56 4.34
C LEU A 382 -11.25 -1.18 5.76
N ASP A 383 -10.88 -1.94 6.79
CA ASP A 383 -11.17 -1.56 8.18
C ASP A 383 -10.55 -0.18 8.54
N ILE A 384 -9.30 0.05 8.13
CA ILE A 384 -8.64 1.34 8.32
C ILE A 384 -9.32 2.44 7.50
N LEU A 385 -9.69 2.16 6.24
CA LEU A 385 -10.42 3.10 5.39
C LEU A 385 -11.72 3.55 6.04
N LEU A 386 -12.49 2.62 6.59
CA LEU A 386 -13.77 2.88 7.26
C LEU A 386 -13.59 3.72 8.53
N LYS A 387 -12.59 3.41 9.35
CA LYS A 387 -12.28 4.18 10.57
C LYS A 387 -11.80 5.60 10.27
N ARG A 388 -11.14 5.80 9.12
CA ARG A 388 -10.44 7.05 8.77
C ARG A 388 -11.04 7.75 7.55
N GLN A 389 -12.36 7.75 7.43
CA GLN A 389 -13.08 8.54 6.42
C GLN A 389 -12.84 10.05 6.56
N ASP A 390 -12.47 10.53 7.74
CA ASP A 390 -12.01 11.91 7.97
C ASP A 390 -10.69 12.27 7.25
N ILE A 391 -9.94 11.26 6.80
CA ILE A 391 -8.70 11.42 6.02
C ILE A 391 -8.92 10.96 4.58
N PHE A 392 -9.61 9.83 4.39
CA PHE A 392 -9.70 9.12 3.11
C PHE A 392 -11.03 9.29 2.37
N GLY A 393 -12.06 9.87 3.00
CA GLY A 393 -13.41 9.97 2.44
C GLY A 393 -13.60 11.14 1.47
N ASP A 394 -13.02 12.31 1.80
CA ASP A 394 -13.22 13.55 1.04
C ASP A 394 -12.07 13.87 0.07
N VAL A 395 -12.30 14.85 -0.81
CA VAL A 395 -11.35 15.31 -1.83
C VAL A 395 -10.98 16.77 -1.61
N GLY A 396 -9.68 17.09 -1.71
CA GLY A 396 -9.18 18.46 -1.83
C GLY A 396 -8.95 19.23 -0.53
N GLY A 397 -9.27 18.67 0.63
CA GLY A 397 -8.91 19.27 1.92
C GLY A 397 -7.44 19.09 2.29
N GLU A 398 -6.95 19.90 3.23
CA GLU A 398 -5.53 19.91 3.64
C GLU A 398 -5.04 18.56 4.17
N ALA A 399 -5.92 17.81 4.84
CA ALA A 399 -5.64 16.48 5.38
C ALA A 399 -6.16 15.35 4.48
N ASN A 400 -6.81 15.66 3.35
CA ASN A 400 -7.30 14.64 2.45
C ASN A 400 -6.19 14.13 1.53
N LEU A 401 -6.21 12.82 1.29
CA LEU A 401 -5.21 12.18 0.46
C LEU A 401 -5.45 12.47 -1.02
N VAL A 402 -6.70 12.30 -1.47
CA VAL A 402 -7.13 12.64 -2.83
C VAL A 402 -7.30 14.15 -2.92
N GLU A 403 -6.54 14.78 -3.82
CA GLU A 403 -6.60 16.23 -3.97
C GLU A 403 -7.58 16.66 -5.05
N LYS A 404 -7.67 15.89 -6.15
CA LYS A 404 -8.49 16.26 -7.30
C LYS A 404 -9.08 15.05 -8.02
N VAL A 405 -10.25 15.26 -8.60
CA VAL A 405 -10.88 14.38 -9.58
C VAL A 405 -11.08 15.16 -10.88
N VAL A 406 -10.44 14.69 -11.95
CA VAL A 406 -10.34 15.38 -13.24
C VAL A 406 -10.85 14.51 -14.39
N GLY A 407 -11.17 15.12 -15.52
CA GLY A 407 -11.50 14.38 -16.75
C GLY A 407 -10.24 13.85 -17.44
N LEU A 408 -10.38 12.97 -18.45
CA LEU A 408 -9.20 12.48 -19.19
C LEU A 408 -8.48 13.60 -19.95
N ASP A 409 -9.19 14.65 -20.40
CA ASP A 409 -8.60 15.79 -21.12
C ASP A 409 -7.55 16.54 -20.29
N GLU A 410 -7.62 16.44 -18.96
CA GLU A 410 -6.70 17.08 -18.03
C GLU A 410 -5.48 16.18 -17.69
N ALA A 411 -5.32 15.03 -18.36
CA ALA A 411 -4.32 14.03 -18.01
C ALA A 411 -2.87 14.52 -18.10
N ALA A 412 -2.49 15.13 -19.22
CA ALA A 412 -1.11 15.59 -19.41
C ALA A 412 -0.69 16.63 -18.33
N GLU A 413 -1.54 17.63 -18.08
CA GLU A 413 -1.30 18.63 -17.04
C GLU A 413 -1.28 18.00 -15.64
N SER A 414 -2.20 17.09 -15.36
CA SER A 414 -2.29 16.40 -14.06
C SER A 414 -1.05 15.57 -13.75
N TYR A 415 -0.53 14.86 -14.75
CA TYR A 415 0.73 14.11 -14.64
C TYR A 415 1.92 15.03 -14.35
N GLU A 416 2.01 16.17 -15.03
CA GLU A 416 3.07 17.16 -14.79
C GLU A 416 2.98 17.77 -13.38
N LEU A 417 1.78 18.08 -12.90
CA LEU A 417 1.57 18.59 -11.54
C LEU A 417 1.94 17.56 -10.48
N PHE A 418 1.58 16.29 -10.69
CA PHE A 418 1.91 15.21 -9.79
C PHE A 418 3.41 14.94 -9.75
N ASP A 419 4.07 14.92 -10.91
CA ASP A 419 5.51 14.73 -11.03
C ASP A 419 6.31 15.81 -10.29
N LYS A 420 5.89 17.08 -10.44
CA LYS A 420 6.51 18.23 -9.78
C LYS A 420 6.18 18.34 -8.28
N GLY A 421 5.44 17.39 -7.72
CA GLY A 421 5.01 17.41 -6.31
C GLY A 421 4.10 18.58 -5.97
N LYS A 422 3.47 19.21 -6.97
CA LYS A 422 2.50 20.31 -6.80
C LYS A 422 1.10 19.81 -6.51
N CYS A 423 0.84 18.54 -6.78
CA CYS A 423 -0.37 17.83 -6.44
C CYS A 423 0.02 16.47 -5.84
N GLY A 424 -0.74 16.00 -4.87
CA GLY A 424 -0.67 14.65 -4.30
C GLY A 424 -1.37 13.63 -5.19
N LYS A 425 -2.43 12.99 -4.69
CA LYS A 425 -3.17 11.96 -5.44
C LYS A 425 -4.23 12.57 -6.36
N ILE A 426 -4.20 12.22 -7.65
CA ILE A 426 -5.18 12.62 -8.67
C ILE A 426 -5.93 11.39 -9.17
N LEU A 427 -7.24 11.55 -9.38
CA LEU A 427 -8.10 10.53 -9.97
C LEU A 427 -8.67 11.03 -11.31
N PHE A 428 -8.70 10.12 -12.28
CA PHE A 428 -9.26 10.35 -13.60
C PHE A 428 -10.65 9.73 -13.69
N ASN A 429 -11.68 10.58 -13.80
CA ASN A 429 -13.04 10.16 -14.11
C ASN A 429 -13.25 10.23 -15.62
N PRO A 430 -13.35 9.08 -16.33
CA PRO A 430 -13.45 9.08 -17.79
C PRO A 430 -14.85 9.44 -18.32
N TRP A 431 -15.78 9.78 -17.43
CA TRP A 431 -17.16 10.18 -17.75
C TRP A 431 -17.42 11.67 -17.53
N LYS A 432 -16.42 12.41 -17.04
CA LYS A 432 -16.41 13.87 -16.94
C LYS A 432 -15.78 14.43 -18.20
#